data_AF-V4S4B7-F1
#
_entry.id   AF-V4S4B7-F1
#
_cell.length_a   1.000
_cell.length_b   1.000
_cell.length_c   1.000
_cell.angle_alpha   90.00
_cell.angle_beta   90.00
_cell.angle_gamma   90.00
#
_symmetry.space_group_name_H-M   'P 1'
#
loop_
_entity.id
_entity.type
_entity.pdbx_description
1 polymer ?
#
loop_
_entity_poly.entity_id
_entity_poly.type
_entity_poly.pdbx_seq_one_letter_code
_entity_poly.pdbx_strand_id
1 'polypeptide(L)'
;MLTEYGTKHAVHVITNHFGDLVAKVCECLLRKGPLTRQNVKRYTELSDEQVKNALLVLIQQNCVQAFTTEQPDGFADGPKANTQYVVLFDNILHRVRFAKFLTILSQEFDQQCVELVQGLLEHGRLTLKQMFDRAKSSEKEGNLVDLDSLRETLVKLVTAHYVERCPASEPLLMPISEEEGPARKKGSKSAKKIGEPETIEQQVVEAALPMEAMRFSVVTNVESDVGEKEKNSNNVTPGEKRKHDVLELDECGVADEQSVVYRANFEGFIRRLRHKGCIDHVRAHLDDGAANVLSAMLQATSSAEKKVKTKNSVPLSLSSIYEEVIKSEAGRNMTLDHVRASLVQLGELSFVDASSDSYSIDFEKIIEIAQNEEVESVVSKRYGRDAYRIFRLLSKSGRLLETDKISDTTFVEKKDAPKILYKLWKDGYLLME
;
A
#
# COMPACT_ATOMS: atom_id res chain seq x y z
N MET A 1 -16.78 4.01 -5.72
CA MET A 1 -17.61 3.28 -4.74
C MET A 1 -17.15 1.83 -4.71
N LEU A 2 -17.07 1.21 -3.53
CA LEU A 2 -16.81 -0.22 -3.44
C LEU A 2 -17.97 -1.02 -4.09
N THR A 3 -17.63 -2.12 -4.74
CA THR A 3 -18.63 -3.07 -5.23
C THR A 3 -19.25 -3.84 -4.06
N GLU A 4 -20.51 -4.28 -4.22
CA GLU A 4 -21.20 -5.08 -3.19
C GLU A 4 -20.42 -6.35 -2.82
N TYR A 5 -19.79 -7.00 -3.80
CA TYR A 5 -18.93 -8.15 -3.59
C TYR A 5 -17.67 -7.81 -2.78
N GLY A 6 -17.06 -6.64 -3.05
CA GLY A 6 -15.93 -6.15 -2.27
C GLY A 6 -16.30 -5.95 -0.80
N THR A 7 -17.44 -5.30 -0.54
CA THR A 7 -17.97 -5.13 0.83
C THR A 7 -18.20 -6.48 1.50
N LYS A 8 -18.90 -7.41 0.85
CA LYS A 8 -19.17 -8.75 1.42
C LYS A 8 -17.88 -9.49 1.75
N HIS A 9 -16.88 -9.43 0.88
CA HIS A 9 -15.61 -10.10 1.11
C HIS A 9 -14.83 -9.48 2.28
N ALA A 10 -14.75 -8.15 2.37
CA ALA A 10 -14.10 -7.48 3.50
C ALA A 10 -14.79 -7.81 4.83
N VAL A 11 -16.12 -7.81 4.87
CA VAL A 11 -16.90 -8.21 6.05
C VAL A 11 -16.61 -9.65 6.45
N HIS A 12 -16.53 -10.58 5.48
CA HIS A 12 -16.17 -11.97 5.75
C HIS A 12 -14.77 -12.11 6.37
N VAL A 13 -13.77 -11.38 5.85
CA VAL A 13 -12.41 -11.37 6.41
C VAL A 13 -12.40 -10.89 7.86
N ILE A 14 -13.09 -9.77 8.15
CA ILE A 14 -13.19 -9.23 9.52
C ILE A 14 -13.95 -10.17 10.44
N THR A 15 -15.02 -10.82 9.97
CA THR A 15 -15.80 -11.78 10.75
C THR A 15 -14.95 -12.95 11.20
N ASN A 16 -14.19 -13.55 10.28
CA ASN A 16 -13.34 -14.71 10.58
C ASN A 16 -12.23 -14.39 11.60
N HIS A 17 -11.74 -13.14 11.62
CA HIS A 17 -10.61 -12.75 12.46
C HIS A 17 -11.01 -12.13 13.80
N PHE A 18 -12.12 -11.39 13.83
CA PHE A 18 -12.50 -10.54 14.98
C PHE A 18 -13.95 -10.75 15.45
N GLY A 19 -14.72 -11.60 14.77
CA GLY A 19 -16.10 -11.94 15.12
C GLY A 19 -17.15 -10.98 14.59
N ASP A 20 -18.41 -11.38 14.74
CA ASP A 20 -19.58 -10.73 14.12
C ASP A 20 -19.80 -9.29 14.59
N LEU A 21 -19.49 -9.01 15.86
CA LEU A 21 -19.70 -7.69 16.45
C LEU A 21 -18.82 -6.62 15.78
N VAL A 22 -17.54 -6.95 15.58
CA VAL A 22 -16.58 -6.06 14.91
C VAL A 22 -16.92 -5.93 13.43
N ALA A 23 -17.33 -7.03 12.80
CA ALA A 23 -17.76 -7.06 11.41
C ALA A 23 -18.98 -6.16 11.15
N LYS A 24 -19.97 -6.13 12.06
CA LYS A 24 -21.15 -5.26 11.94
C LYS A 24 -20.77 -3.77 11.90
N VAL A 25 -19.81 -3.36 12.74
CA VAL A 25 -19.29 -1.98 12.74
C VAL A 25 -18.53 -1.68 11.45
N CYS A 26 -17.67 -2.59 11.01
CA CYS A 26 -16.93 -2.44 9.75
C CYS A 26 -17.87 -2.34 8.54
N GLU A 27 -18.89 -3.20 8.46
CA GLU A 27 -19.89 -3.18 7.40
C GLU A 27 -20.66 -1.85 7.35
N CYS A 28 -21.04 -1.32 8.52
CA CYS A 28 -21.71 -0.02 8.61
C CYS A 28 -20.85 1.08 7.97
N LEU A 29 -19.57 1.14 8.32
CA LEU A 29 -18.64 2.12 7.77
C LEU A 29 -18.38 1.91 6.28
N LEU A 30 -18.23 0.66 5.81
CA LEU A 30 -18.04 0.34 4.40
C LEU A 30 -19.24 0.77 3.52
N ARG A 31 -20.47 0.63 4.04
CA ARG A 31 -21.69 0.96 3.28
C ARG A 31 -22.07 2.44 3.35
N LYS A 32 -21.78 3.10 4.48
CA LYS A 32 -22.21 4.49 4.74
C LYS A 32 -21.10 5.52 4.58
N GLY A 33 -19.85 5.09 4.44
CA GLY A 33 -18.69 5.96 4.40
C GLY A 33 -18.25 6.43 5.80
N PRO A 34 -17.52 7.55 5.89
CA PRO A 34 -17.02 8.09 7.14
C PRO A 34 -18.15 8.46 8.11
N LEU A 35 -18.07 7.99 9.36
CA LEU A 35 -19.09 8.23 10.38
C LEU A 35 -18.48 8.57 11.74
N THR A 36 -19.21 9.35 12.54
CA THR A 36 -18.89 9.57 13.96
C THR A 36 -19.29 8.37 14.82
N ARG A 37 -18.71 8.24 16.01
CA ARG A 37 -19.06 7.15 16.96
C ARG A 37 -20.56 7.10 17.26
N GLN A 38 -21.20 8.26 17.43
CA GLN A 38 -22.63 8.36 17.70
C GLN A 38 -23.48 7.84 16.53
N ASN A 39 -23.08 8.14 15.31
CA ASN A 39 -23.77 7.64 14.11
C ASN A 39 -23.58 6.14 13.94
N VAL A 40 -22.37 5.62 14.17
CA VAL A 40 -22.11 4.17 14.16
C VAL A 40 -22.99 3.46 15.19
N LYS A 41 -23.10 3.99 16.41
CA LYS A 41 -24.01 3.46 17.44
C LYS A 41 -25.46 3.44 16.96
N ARG A 42 -25.94 4.55 16.38
CA ARG A 42 -27.32 4.67 15.88
C ARG A 42 -27.62 3.67 14.77
N TYR A 43 -26.70 3.47 13.83
CA TYR A 43 -26.93 2.59 12.68
C TYR A 43 -26.71 1.11 12.97
N THR A 44 -25.85 0.78 13.93
CA THR A 44 -25.56 -0.61 14.31
C THR A 44 -26.45 -1.13 15.43
N GLU A 45 -27.17 -0.24 16.13
CA GLU A 45 -28.00 -0.57 17.31
C GLU A 45 -27.21 -1.30 18.42
N LEU A 46 -25.89 -1.09 18.46
CA LEU A 46 -24.99 -1.64 19.48
C LEU A 46 -24.88 -0.68 20.68
N SER A 47 -24.39 -1.19 21.81
CA SER A 47 -24.06 -0.34 22.96
C SER A 47 -22.84 0.55 22.65
N ASP A 48 -22.71 1.69 23.34
CA ASP A 48 -21.55 2.59 23.12
C ASP A 48 -20.23 1.89 23.45
N GLU A 49 -20.24 1.02 24.47
CA GLU A 49 -19.08 0.21 24.85
C GLU A 49 -18.71 -0.81 23.77
N GLN A 50 -19.69 -1.48 23.18
CA GLN A 50 -19.48 -2.42 22.06
C GLN A 50 -18.89 -1.70 20.84
N VAL A 51 -19.43 -0.53 20.49
CA VAL A 51 -18.92 0.27 19.37
C VAL A 51 -17.49 0.75 19.66
N LYS A 52 -17.23 1.23 20.87
CA LYS A 52 -15.88 1.66 21.30
C LYS A 52 -14.87 0.52 21.18
N ASN A 53 -15.19 -0.65 21.72
CA ASN A 53 -14.30 -1.81 21.69
C ASN A 53 -14.07 -2.31 20.25
N ALA A 54 -15.12 -2.32 19.41
CA ALA A 54 -14.99 -2.70 18.00
C ALA A 54 -14.10 -1.73 17.21
N LEU A 55 -14.28 -0.42 17.40
CA LEU A 55 -13.44 0.60 16.76
C LEU A 55 -11.99 0.50 17.23
N LEU A 56 -11.75 0.25 18.52
CA LEU A 56 -10.40 0.03 19.05
C LEU A 56 -9.70 -1.15 18.36
N VAL A 57 -10.39 -2.29 18.22
CA VAL A 57 -9.85 -3.47 17.51
C VAL A 57 -9.52 -3.14 16.05
N LEU A 58 -10.44 -2.47 15.34
CA LEU A 58 -10.24 -2.12 13.93
C LEU A 58 -9.09 -1.13 13.72
N ILE A 59 -8.95 -0.14 14.61
CA ILE A 59 -7.84 0.83 14.57
C ILE A 59 -6.52 0.13 14.89
N GLN A 60 -6.49 -0.68 15.95
CA GLN A 60 -5.33 -1.48 16.36
C GLN A 60 -4.81 -2.35 15.21
N GLN A 61 -5.71 -2.89 14.40
CA GLN A 61 -5.38 -3.77 13.27
C GLN A 61 -5.22 -3.03 11.93
N ASN A 62 -5.09 -1.69 11.96
CA ASN A 62 -4.93 -0.81 10.80
C ASN A 62 -6.05 -0.93 9.75
N CYS A 63 -7.25 -1.37 10.15
CA CYS A 63 -8.41 -1.52 9.27
C CYS A 63 -9.30 -0.27 9.25
N VAL A 64 -9.21 0.58 10.28
CA VAL A 64 -9.93 1.86 10.38
C VAL A 64 -8.94 2.95 10.78
N GLN A 65 -9.14 4.15 10.23
CA GLN A 65 -8.42 5.35 10.62
C GLN A 65 -9.41 6.38 11.14
N ALA A 66 -9.12 6.96 12.30
CA ALA A 66 -9.85 8.11 12.82
C ALA A 66 -9.25 9.38 12.21
N PHE A 67 -10.09 10.40 12.03
CA PHE A 67 -9.66 11.74 11.63
C PHE A 67 -10.65 12.76 12.17
N THR A 68 -10.20 14.00 12.30
CA THR A 68 -11.01 15.09 12.82
C THR A 68 -11.29 16.08 11.71
N THR A 69 -12.56 16.47 11.57
CA THR A 69 -12.96 17.53 10.64
C THR A 69 -13.49 18.71 11.43
N GLU A 70 -13.03 19.91 11.09
CA GLU A 70 -13.60 21.16 11.58
C GLU A 70 -14.77 21.55 10.68
N GLN A 71 -15.97 21.73 11.25
CA GLN A 71 -17.10 22.28 10.51
C GLN A 71 -17.10 23.81 10.59
N PRO A 72 -17.26 24.54 9.47
CA PRO A 72 -17.24 26.00 9.49
C PRO A 72 -18.43 26.70 10.17
N ASP A 73 -19.53 26.03 10.52
CA ASP A 73 -20.76 26.75 10.91
C ASP A 73 -21.38 26.36 12.25
N GLY A 74 -21.49 27.37 13.11
CA GLY A 74 -22.31 27.40 14.31
C GLY A 74 -22.12 28.70 15.07
N PHE A 75 -22.84 29.76 14.68
CA PHE A 75 -22.98 30.98 15.49
C PHE A 75 -23.23 30.61 16.97
N ALA A 76 -22.30 31.01 17.85
CA ALA A 76 -22.36 31.03 19.32
C ALA A 76 -21.56 29.97 20.13
N ASP A 77 -20.92 28.97 19.52
CA ASP A 77 -20.06 28.04 20.27
C ASP A 77 -18.92 27.57 19.36
N GLY A 78 -17.67 27.65 19.82
CA GLY A 78 -16.45 27.53 19.00
C GLY A 78 -16.33 26.27 18.12
N PRO A 79 -15.26 26.12 17.33
CA PRO A 79 -15.11 25.02 16.38
C PRO A 79 -15.25 23.66 17.09
N LYS A 80 -16.33 22.93 16.78
CA LYS A 80 -16.56 21.57 17.30
C LYS A 80 -15.83 20.57 16.40
N ALA A 81 -14.64 20.18 16.85
CA ALA A 81 -13.91 19.04 16.29
C ALA A 81 -14.76 17.77 16.38
N ASN A 82 -15.13 17.22 15.22
CA ASN A 82 -15.88 15.96 15.15
C ASN A 82 -14.98 14.85 14.61
N THR A 83 -14.66 13.87 15.47
CA THR A 83 -13.92 12.67 15.07
C THR A 83 -14.81 11.74 14.25
N GLN A 84 -14.35 11.42 13.05
CA GLN A 84 -14.95 10.48 12.13
C GLN A 84 -14.02 9.28 11.91
N TYR A 85 -14.61 8.14 11.58
CA TYR A 85 -13.90 6.90 11.32
C TYR A 85 -14.10 6.50 9.86
N VAL A 86 -13.00 6.23 9.17
CA VAL A 86 -13.02 5.71 7.79
C VAL A 86 -12.39 4.32 7.76
N VAL A 87 -12.98 3.42 6.97
CA VAL A 87 -12.41 2.09 6.76
C VAL A 87 -11.33 2.16 5.69
N LEU A 88 -10.22 1.49 5.94
CA LEU A 88 -9.14 1.29 5.00
C LEU A 88 -9.34 -0.06 4.30
N PHE A 89 -10.09 -0.05 3.19
CA PHE A 89 -10.50 -1.28 2.51
C PHE A 89 -9.31 -2.15 2.06
N ASP A 90 -8.29 -1.53 1.46
CA ASP A 90 -7.11 -2.25 0.98
C ASP A 90 -6.36 -2.97 2.12
N ASN A 91 -6.28 -2.34 3.30
CA ASN A 91 -5.66 -2.95 4.48
C ASN A 91 -6.39 -4.21 4.96
N ILE A 92 -7.73 -4.22 4.86
CA ILE A 92 -8.52 -5.42 5.17
C ILE A 92 -8.19 -6.53 4.19
N LEU A 93 -8.13 -6.22 2.88
CA LEU A 93 -7.80 -7.22 1.86
C LEU A 93 -6.38 -7.76 2.00
N HIS A 94 -5.43 -6.94 2.44
CA HIS A 94 -4.05 -7.36 2.66
C HIS A 94 -3.90 -8.42 3.75
N ARG A 95 -4.86 -8.55 4.67
CA ARG A 95 -4.85 -9.62 5.69
C ARG A 95 -4.81 -11.02 5.08
N VAL A 96 -5.51 -11.22 3.96
CA VAL A 96 -5.52 -12.50 3.23
C VAL A 96 -4.14 -12.80 2.61
N ARG A 97 -3.27 -11.80 2.48
CA ARG A 97 -1.94 -11.90 1.86
C ARG A 97 -0.81 -12.10 2.87
N PHE A 98 -1.08 -12.14 4.18
CA PHE A 98 -0.04 -12.22 5.21
C PHE A 98 0.93 -13.39 5.03
N ALA A 99 0.43 -14.57 4.66
CA ALA A 99 1.29 -15.72 4.36
C ALA A 99 2.30 -15.42 3.23
N LYS A 100 1.88 -14.70 2.18
CA LYS A 100 2.76 -14.28 1.08
C LYS A 100 3.77 -13.23 1.52
N PHE A 101 3.38 -12.30 2.40
CA PHE A 101 4.29 -11.30 2.95
C PHE A 101 5.43 -11.95 3.74
N LEU A 102 5.10 -12.94 4.58
CA LEU A 102 6.10 -13.71 5.33
C LEU A 102 7.01 -14.54 4.42
N THR A 103 6.46 -15.09 3.33
CA THR A 103 7.28 -15.81 2.35
C THR A 103 8.30 -14.89 1.69
N ILE A 104 7.94 -13.66 1.33
CA ILE A 104 8.89 -12.67 0.77
C ILE A 104 9.99 -12.35 1.79
N LEU A 105 9.60 -12.07 3.04
CA LEU A 105 10.59 -11.76 4.09
C LEU A 105 11.56 -12.90 4.32
N SER A 106 11.09 -14.15 4.35
CA SER A 106 11.94 -15.33 4.54
C SER A 106 12.97 -15.55 3.44
N GLN A 107 12.79 -14.92 2.26
CA GLN A 107 13.74 -14.98 1.15
C GLN A 107 14.85 -13.93 1.27
N GLU A 108 14.61 -12.83 1.99
CA GLU A 108 15.52 -11.68 2.08
C GLU A 108 16.17 -11.52 3.45
N PHE A 109 15.54 -12.01 4.52
CA PHE A 109 15.95 -11.80 5.91
C PHE A 109 16.01 -13.10 6.71
N ASP A 110 16.64 -13.00 7.88
CA ASP A 110 16.73 -14.07 8.86
C ASP A 110 15.39 -14.32 9.58
N GLN A 111 15.35 -15.44 10.32
CA GLN A 111 14.16 -15.88 11.04
C GLN A 111 13.67 -14.85 12.07
N GLN A 112 14.59 -14.12 12.72
CA GLN A 112 14.24 -13.07 13.69
C GLN A 112 13.44 -11.94 13.05
N CYS A 113 13.83 -11.49 11.85
CA CYS A 113 13.05 -10.50 11.10
C CYS A 113 11.65 -11.01 10.75
N VAL A 114 11.54 -12.28 10.32
CA VAL A 114 10.25 -12.88 9.95
C VAL A 114 9.31 -12.95 11.15
N GLU A 115 9.79 -13.39 12.31
CA GLU A 115 9.01 -13.50 13.54
C GLU A 115 8.55 -12.13 14.06
N LEU A 116 9.42 -11.13 13.99
CA LEU A 116 9.09 -9.76 14.38
C LEU A 116 7.96 -9.19 13.51
N VAL A 117 8.05 -9.36 12.18
CA VAL A 117 6.99 -8.88 11.28
C VAL A 117 5.72 -9.72 11.43
N GLN A 118 5.83 -11.04 11.64
CA GLN A 118 4.66 -11.86 11.94
C GLN A 118 3.91 -11.34 13.17
N GLY A 119 4.62 -10.96 14.24
CA GLY A 119 4.02 -10.32 15.41
C GLY A 119 3.28 -9.03 15.08
N LEU A 120 3.86 -8.17 14.23
CA LEU A 120 3.21 -6.94 13.75
C LEU A 120 1.97 -7.23 12.89
N LEU A 121 1.99 -8.27 12.03
CA LEU A 121 0.84 -8.63 11.19
C LEU A 121 -0.33 -9.20 12.03
N GLU A 122 -0.02 -10.00 13.05
CA GLU A 122 -1.03 -10.61 13.92
C GLU A 122 -1.67 -9.59 14.88
N HIS A 123 -0.87 -8.71 15.47
CA HIS A 123 -1.33 -7.78 16.51
C HIS A 123 -1.53 -6.33 16.03
N GLY A 124 -1.10 -6.01 14.82
CA GLY A 124 -1.27 -4.71 14.18
C GLY A 124 -0.22 -3.68 14.61
N ARG A 125 -0.56 -2.88 15.63
CA ARG A 125 0.27 -1.76 16.10
C ARG A 125 0.99 -2.11 17.39
N LEU A 126 2.32 -2.12 17.42
CA LEU A 126 3.08 -2.50 18.62
C LEU A 126 4.18 -1.50 18.95
N THR A 127 4.45 -1.28 20.23
CA THR A 127 5.66 -0.59 20.68
C THR A 127 6.85 -1.54 20.75
N LEU A 128 8.07 -1.00 20.78
CA LEU A 128 9.29 -1.82 20.93
C LEU A 128 9.22 -2.72 22.18
N LYS A 129 8.69 -2.19 23.28
CA LYS A 129 8.45 -2.95 24.52
C LYS A 129 7.53 -4.14 24.30
N GLN A 130 6.39 -3.93 23.64
CA GLN A 130 5.41 -4.99 23.41
C GLN A 130 5.96 -6.06 22.46
N MET A 131 6.77 -5.65 21.47
CA MET A 131 7.45 -6.58 20.57
C MET A 131 8.46 -7.44 21.33
N PHE A 132 9.19 -6.84 22.28
CA PHE A 132 10.13 -7.54 23.13
C PHE A 132 9.46 -8.50 24.13
N ASP A 133 8.42 -8.03 24.82
CA ASP A 133 7.63 -8.85 25.76
C ASP A 133 7.04 -10.07 25.04
N ARG A 134 6.61 -9.88 23.79
CA ARG A 134 6.14 -10.97 22.92
C ARG A 134 7.27 -11.95 22.60
N ALA A 135 8.42 -11.47 22.12
CA ALA A 135 9.56 -12.31 21.76
C ALA A 135 9.98 -13.22 22.93
N LYS A 136 10.00 -12.67 24.15
CA LYS A 136 10.24 -13.44 25.38
C LYS A 136 9.20 -14.52 25.66
N SER A 137 7.93 -14.24 25.39
CA SER A 137 6.84 -15.19 25.64
C SER A 137 6.77 -16.35 24.63
N SER A 138 7.30 -16.15 23.41
CA SER A 138 7.33 -17.17 22.37
C SER A 138 8.52 -18.13 22.50
N GLU A 139 9.57 -17.77 23.24
CA GLU A 139 10.73 -18.61 23.43
C GLU A 139 10.51 -19.71 24.47
N LYS A 140 10.66 -20.95 24.04
CA LYS A 140 10.90 -22.09 24.92
C LYS A 140 12.41 -22.18 25.14
N GLU A 141 12.85 -21.87 26.37
CA GLU A 141 14.19 -22.11 26.96
C GLU A 141 15.39 -22.20 25.98
N GLY A 142 16.21 -21.14 25.87
CA GLY A 142 17.60 -21.32 25.43
C GLY A 142 18.37 -20.11 24.91
N ASN A 143 17.72 -19.14 24.25
CA ASN A 143 18.37 -17.91 23.79
C ASN A 143 17.83 -16.73 24.60
N LEU A 144 18.72 -15.86 25.08
CA LEU A 144 18.31 -14.59 25.67
C LEU A 144 18.15 -13.60 24.52
N VAL A 145 16.91 -13.27 24.12
CA VAL A 145 16.70 -12.12 23.24
C VAL A 145 17.07 -10.86 24.01
N ASP A 146 18.12 -10.20 23.53
CA ASP A 146 18.54 -8.90 24.01
C ASP A 146 17.68 -7.80 23.37
N LEU A 147 17.43 -6.72 24.11
CA LEU A 147 16.69 -5.56 23.57
C LEU A 147 17.45 -4.93 22.41
N ASP A 148 18.78 -4.93 22.48
CA ASP A 148 19.64 -4.33 21.47
C ASP A 148 19.61 -5.12 20.16
N SER A 149 19.58 -6.46 20.22
CA SER A 149 19.45 -7.29 19.00
C SER A 149 18.07 -7.14 18.34
N LEU A 150 17.00 -7.03 19.13
CA LEU A 150 15.66 -6.74 18.62
C LEU A 150 15.61 -5.36 17.94
N ARG A 151 16.28 -4.38 18.54
CA ARG A 151 16.39 -3.02 18.00
C ARG A 151 17.14 -2.99 16.68
N GLU A 152 18.28 -3.69 16.58
CA GLU A 152 19.01 -3.83 15.32
C GLU A 152 18.15 -4.48 14.24
N THR A 153 17.39 -5.52 14.59
CA THR A 153 16.44 -6.19 13.70
C THR A 153 15.36 -5.22 13.21
N LEU A 154 14.81 -4.40 14.11
CA LEU A 154 13.84 -3.36 13.76
C LEU A 154 14.46 -2.31 12.83
N VAL A 155 15.68 -1.84 13.10
CA VAL A 155 16.41 -0.88 12.25
C VAL A 155 16.60 -1.43 10.84
N LYS A 156 17.00 -2.70 10.69
CA LYS A 156 17.12 -3.36 9.38
C LYS A 156 15.80 -3.33 8.61
N LEU A 157 14.69 -3.71 9.26
CA LEU A 157 13.37 -3.77 8.64
C LEU A 157 12.78 -2.40 8.31
N VAL A 158 13.04 -1.40 9.15
CA VAL A 158 12.63 -0.01 8.91
C VAL A 158 13.43 0.60 7.75
N THR A 159 14.74 0.36 7.71
CA THR A 159 15.62 0.81 6.61
C THR A 159 15.24 0.15 5.27
N ALA A 160 14.81 -1.11 5.31
CA ALA A 160 14.30 -1.83 4.15
C ALA A 160 12.83 -1.51 3.81
N HIS A 161 12.19 -0.58 4.55
CA HIS A 161 10.81 -0.15 4.38
C HIS A 161 9.73 -1.25 4.55
N TYR A 162 10.02 -2.34 5.26
CA TYR A 162 9.02 -3.36 5.61
C TYR A 162 8.19 -2.99 6.85
N VAL A 163 8.77 -2.17 7.73
CA VAL A 163 8.14 -1.65 8.94
C VAL A 163 8.18 -0.13 8.91
N GLU A 164 7.12 0.49 9.41
CA GLU A 164 6.99 1.94 9.49
C GLU A 164 6.39 2.36 10.82
N ARG A 165 6.62 3.61 11.21
CA ARG A 165 5.88 4.20 12.33
C ARG A 165 4.40 4.34 12.00
N CYS A 166 3.57 4.16 13.00
CA CYS A 166 2.13 4.32 12.86
C CYS A 166 1.78 5.77 12.47
N PRO A 167 0.75 5.96 11.63
CA PRO A 167 0.18 7.27 11.35
C PRO A 167 -0.35 7.92 12.62
N ALA A 168 -0.43 9.26 12.59
CA ALA A 168 -1.08 10.04 13.63
C ALA A 168 -2.49 9.49 13.89
N SER A 169 -2.84 9.37 15.17
CA SER A 169 -4.09 8.74 15.59
C SER A 169 -5.32 9.51 15.09
N GLU A 170 -5.26 10.83 15.04
CA GLU A 170 -6.34 11.72 14.64
C GLU A 170 -5.78 12.93 13.86
N PRO A 171 -5.48 12.80 12.56
CA PRO A 171 -5.12 13.94 11.73
C PRO A 171 -6.30 14.92 11.60
N LEU A 172 -5.98 16.21 11.53
CA LEU A 172 -6.96 17.25 11.21
C LEU A 172 -7.08 17.37 9.68
N LEU A 173 -8.29 17.17 9.16
CA LEU A 173 -8.63 17.46 7.77
C LEU A 173 -9.36 18.80 7.70
N MET A 174 -8.76 19.75 6.98
CA MET A 174 -9.46 20.99 6.63
C MET A 174 -10.46 20.71 5.49
N PRO A 175 -11.70 21.20 5.57
CA PRO A 175 -12.65 21.10 4.47
C PRO A 175 -12.09 21.77 3.22
N ILE A 176 -12.21 21.11 2.06
CA ILE A 176 -11.99 21.75 0.77
C ILE A 176 -13.12 22.78 0.62
N SER A 177 -12.79 24.07 0.60
CA SER A 177 -13.78 25.10 0.31
C SER A 177 -14.28 24.93 -1.12
N GLU A 178 -15.49 24.41 -1.29
CA GLU A 178 -16.26 24.56 -2.53
C GLU A 178 -16.73 26.02 -2.67
N GLU A 179 -15.81 26.94 -2.96
CA GLU A 179 -16.16 28.29 -3.42
C GLU A 179 -15.52 28.56 -4.79
N GLU A 180 -16.10 27.97 -5.85
CA GLU A 180 -16.08 28.61 -7.16
C GLU A 180 -17.19 29.68 -7.21
N GLY A 181 -16.91 30.84 -6.62
CA GLY A 181 -17.55 32.10 -6.99
C GLY A 181 -16.86 32.69 -8.23
N PRO A 182 -17.57 33.40 -9.13
CA PRO A 182 -17.02 33.76 -10.44
C PRO A 182 -15.98 34.88 -10.31
N ALA A 183 -14.71 34.52 -10.26
CA ALA A 183 -13.61 35.47 -10.27
C ALA A 183 -13.46 36.09 -11.68
N ARG A 184 -13.69 37.41 -11.76
CA ARG A 184 -13.40 38.23 -12.93
C ARG A 184 -11.92 38.14 -13.31
N LYS A 185 -11.67 37.72 -14.56
CA LYS A 185 -10.53 38.00 -15.46
C LYS A 185 -9.25 38.57 -14.82
N LYS A 186 -8.18 37.77 -14.81
CA LYS A 186 -6.90 38.06 -15.50
C LYS A 186 -6.05 36.77 -15.55
N GLY A 187 -5.52 36.49 -16.74
CA GLY A 187 -5.09 35.14 -17.11
C GLY A 187 -3.68 34.72 -16.69
N SER A 188 -3.47 33.41 -16.69
CA SER A 188 -2.35 32.73 -17.35
C SER A 188 -2.73 31.26 -17.46
N LYS A 189 -2.56 30.68 -18.66
CA LYS A 189 -2.89 29.28 -18.94
C LYS A 189 -1.79 28.39 -18.36
N SER A 190 -2.05 27.79 -17.21
CA SER A 190 -1.42 26.53 -16.80
C SER A 190 -2.55 25.51 -16.64
N ALA A 191 -2.62 24.58 -17.60
CA ALA A 191 -3.56 23.48 -17.59
C ALA A 191 -3.25 22.60 -16.37
N LYS A 192 -4.02 22.78 -15.30
CA LYS A 192 -4.05 21.88 -14.14
C LYS A 192 -4.59 20.54 -14.66
N LYS A 193 -3.71 19.53 -14.75
CA LYS A 193 -4.11 18.16 -15.04
C LYS A 193 -5.21 17.78 -14.06
N ILE A 194 -6.39 17.47 -14.58
CA ILE A 194 -7.49 16.87 -13.83
C ILE A 194 -7.02 15.45 -13.48
N GLY A 195 -6.45 15.29 -12.29
CA GLY A 195 -6.30 13.98 -11.67
C GLY A 195 -7.66 13.49 -11.20
N GLU A 196 -7.84 12.17 -11.15
CA GLU A 196 -9.02 11.54 -10.55
C GLU A 196 -9.30 12.16 -9.16
N PRO A 197 -10.58 12.35 -8.77
CA PRO A 197 -10.90 12.89 -7.46
C PRO A 197 -10.32 11.96 -6.38
N GLU A 198 -9.38 12.50 -5.60
CA GLU A 198 -8.79 11.77 -4.48
C GLU A 198 -9.89 11.37 -3.50
N THR A 199 -9.92 10.09 -3.15
CA THR A 199 -10.90 9.56 -2.21
C THR A 199 -10.63 10.11 -0.80
N ILE A 200 -11.69 10.29 0.01
CA ILE A 200 -11.55 10.72 1.42
C ILE A 200 -10.60 9.78 2.18
N GLU A 201 -10.63 8.47 1.87
CA GLU A 201 -9.69 7.47 2.40
C GLU A 201 -8.22 7.85 2.16
N GLN A 202 -7.88 8.25 0.94
CA GLN A 202 -6.51 8.63 0.57
C GLN A 202 -6.07 9.91 1.28
N GLN A 203 -6.95 10.91 1.35
CA GLN A 203 -6.67 12.18 2.03
C GLN A 203 -6.43 11.98 3.53
N VAL A 204 -7.27 11.15 4.18
CA VAL A 204 -7.11 10.80 5.60
C VAL A 204 -5.78 10.08 5.84
N VAL A 205 -5.44 9.11 5.00
CA VAL A 205 -4.18 8.38 5.13
C VAL A 205 -2.99 9.32 4.95
N GLU A 206 -3.01 10.18 3.93
CA GLU A 206 -1.92 11.13 3.65
C GLU A 206 -1.74 12.15 4.78
N ALA A 207 -2.83 12.71 5.31
CA ALA A 207 -2.77 13.63 6.44
C ALA A 207 -2.30 12.94 7.74
N ALA A 208 -2.54 11.63 7.88
CA ALA A 208 -2.08 10.86 9.03
C ALA A 208 -0.60 10.49 8.94
N LEU A 209 0.03 10.50 7.76
CA LEU A 209 1.41 10.05 7.59
C LEU A 209 2.38 11.00 8.29
N PRO A 210 3.29 10.50 9.14
CA PRO A 210 4.40 11.29 9.65
C PRO A 210 5.29 11.75 8.48
N MET A 211 6.07 12.82 8.70
CA MET A 211 7.11 13.22 7.76
C MET A 211 7.97 12.00 7.36
N GLU A 212 8.35 11.90 6.08
CA GLU A 212 8.98 10.69 5.52
C GLU A 212 10.24 10.26 6.30
N ALA A 213 11.02 11.23 6.79
CA ALA A 213 12.18 11.00 7.65
C ALA A 213 11.82 10.39 9.02
N MET A 214 10.66 10.75 9.57
CA MET A 214 10.15 10.16 10.82
C MET A 214 9.49 8.79 10.59
N ARG A 215 8.82 8.61 9.45
CA ARG A 215 8.11 7.37 9.10
C ARG A 215 9.03 6.14 9.09
N PHE A 216 10.26 6.32 8.60
CA PHE A 216 11.27 5.26 8.47
C PHE A 216 12.51 5.53 9.32
N SER A 217 12.32 6.00 10.56
CA SER A 217 13.39 6.07 11.55
C SER A 217 13.04 5.26 12.79
N VAL A 218 14.06 4.70 13.42
CA VAL A 218 13.99 4.20 14.80
C VAL A 218 14.62 5.29 15.66
N VAL A 219 13.94 5.74 16.72
CA VAL A 219 14.58 6.67 17.66
C VAL A 219 15.81 5.95 18.20
N THR A 220 16.97 6.60 18.27
CA THR A 220 18.18 6.05 18.92
C THR A 220 18.62 7.00 20.01
N ASN A 221 18.44 6.59 21.26
CA ASN A 221 19.11 7.16 22.42
C ASN A 221 20.60 6.81 22.32
N VAL A 222 21.31 7.55 21.46
CA VAL A 222 22.75 7.74 21.69
C VAL A 222 22.82 8.84 22.72
N GLU A 223 23.09 8.47 23.97
CA GLU A 223 23.73 9.38 24.91
C GLU A 223 25.04 9.83 24.24
N SER A 224 25.00 10.97 23.55
CA SER A 224 26.21 11.67 23.14
C SER A 224 26.82 12.28 24.39
N ASP A 225 27.52 11.43 25.15
CA ASP A 225 28.49 11.84 26.16
C ASP A 225 29.74 12.35 25.44
N VAL A 226 29.75 13.62 25.01
CA VAL A 226 30.96 14.45 24.92
C VAL A 226 30.55 15.91 24.96
N GLY A 227 30.86 16.61 26.07
CA GLY A 227 31.02 18.06 26.04
C GLY A 227 30.62 18.83 27.30
N GLU A 228 31.20 18.50 28.45
CA GLU A 228 31.36 19.52 29.51
C GLU A 228 32.09 20.74 28.94
N LYS A 229 31.41 21.89 28.83
CA LYS A 229 32.02 23.21 29.05
C LYS A 229 31.01 24.18 29.65
N GLU A 230 31.21 24.40 30.94
CA GLU A 230 30.97 25.61 31.74
C GLU A 230 30.35 26.80 31.00
N LYS A 231 29.19 27.27 31.49
CA LYS A 231 29.02 28.69 31.83
C LYS A 231 28.25 28.84 33.15
N ASN A 232 29.02 29.25 34.13
CA ASN A 232 28.59 29.70 35.44
C ASN A 232 27.97 31.10 35.31
N SER A 233 26.74 31.31 35.82
CA SER A 233 26.38 32.55 36.49
C SER A 233 25.13 32.35 37.36
N ASN A 234 25.37 32.38 38.67
CA ASN A 234 24.37 32.50 39.73
C ASN A 234 23.42 33.68 39.49
N ASN A 235 22.13 33.48 39.77
CA ASN A 235 21.37 34.39 40.61
C ASN A 235 20.11 33.71 41.15
N VAL A 236 20.12 33.46 42.46
CA VAL A 236 18.96 33.05 43.24
C VAL A 236 18.08 34.27 43.49
N THR A 237 16.78 34.17 43.21
CA THR A 237 15.75 34.90 43.96
C THR A 237 14.57 33.95 44.26
N PRO A 238 14.09 33.87 45.52
CA PRO A 238 13.03 32.95 45.91
C PRO A 238 11.65 33.64 46.01
N GLY A 239 10.62 32.95 45.53
CA GLY A 239 9.24 33.12 45.99
C GLY A 239 8.23 33.47 44.90
N GLU A 240 7.29 32.56 44.62
CA GLU A 240 5.85 32.80 44.70
C GLU A 240 5.05 31.50 44.43
N LYS A 241 3.96 31.32 45.18
CA LYS A 241 3.10 30.13 45.21
C LYS A 241 1.85 30.35 44.33
N ARG A 242 1.37 29.27 43.69
CA ARG A 242 0.04 29.03 43.05
C ARG A 242 -0.09 29.65 41.65
N LYS A 243 -0.55 28.96 40.59
CA LYS A 243 -1.62 27.96 40.41
C LYS A 243 -1.24 27.01 39.25
N HIS A 244 -1.50 25.71 39.39
CA HIS A 244 -1.43 24.72 38.32
C HIS A 244 -2.75 24.84 37.52
N ASP A 245 -2.69 25.40 36.32
CA ASP A 245 -3.82 25.37 35.36
C ASP A 245 -3.39 24.50 34.19
N VAL A 246 -4.20 23.49 33.91
CA VAL A 246 -3.93 22.41 32.96
C VAL A 246 -4.25 22.93 31.56
N LEU A 247 -3.22 23.33 30.84
CA LEU A 247 -3.24 23.51 29.40
C LEU A 247 -1.98 22.85 28.83
N GLU A 248 -2.03 21.53 28.68
CA GLU A 248 -1.09 20.80 27.83
C GLU A 248 -1.50 21.01 26.36
N LEU A 249 -1.11 22.18 25.83
CA LEU A 249 -0.66 22.26 24.45
C LEU A 249 0.79 21.78 24.47
N ASP A 250 1.00 20.47 24.40
CA ASP A 250 2.37 19.96 24.38
C ASP A 250 2.94 20.12 22.97
N GLU A 251 3.83 21.09 22.92
CA GLU A 251 4.82 21.34 21.89
C GLU A 251 5.61 20.06 21.62
N CYS A 252 5.88 19.78 20.33
CA CYS A 252 6.87 18.86 19.78
C CYS A 252 7.84 18.20 20.80
N GLY A 253 7.33 17.23 21.57
CA GLY A 253 8.09 16.49 22.58
C GLY A 253 8.87 15.34 21.93
N VAL A 254 10.14 15.20 22.31
CA VAL A 254 10.95 14.03 22.01
C VAL A 254 10.21 12.80 22.56
N ALA A 255 9.52 12.07 21.69
CA ALA A 255 8.77 10.90 22.09
C ALA A 255 9.74 9.88 22.70
N ASP A 256 9.50 9.52 23.96
CA ASP A 256 10.18 8.40 24.62
C ASP A 256 10.11 7.18 23.70
N GLU A 257 11.23 6.49 23.47
CA GLU A 257 11.32 5.40 22.48
C GLU A 257 10.27 4.31 22.72
N GLN A 258 9.87 4.17 23.98
CA GLN A 258 8.88 3.23 24.46
C GLN A 258 7.44 3.57 24.07
N SER A 259 7.18 4.83 23.72
CA SER A 259 5.88 5.34 23.26
C SER A 259 5.67 5.21 21.75
N VAL A 260 6.75 5.00 20.98
CA VAL A 260 6.68 4.93 19.52
C VAL A 260 6.07 3.61 19.08
N VAL A 261 4.99 3.70 18.30
CA VAL A 261 4.23 2.54 17.81
C VAL A 261 4.58 2.26 16.35
N TYR A 262 4.88 1.01 16.04
CA TYR A 262 5.24 0.53 14.70
C TYR A 262 4.15 -0.37 14.12
N ARG A 263 4.11 -0.45 12.79
CA ARG A 263 3.25 -1.35 12.03
C ARG A 263 3.97 -1.88 10.79
N ALA A 264 3.46 -2.97 10.21
CA ALA A 264 3.90 -3.45 8.92
C ALA A 264 3.51 -2.46 7.79
N ASN A 265 4.44 -2.18 6.88
CA ASN A 265 4.20 -1.32 5.72
C ASN A 265 3.60 -2.12 4.57
N PHE A 266 2.27 -2.20 4.49
CA PHE A 266 1.60 -2.95 3.42
C PHE A 266 1.92 -2.45 2.02
N GLU A 267 2.08 -1.12 1.83
CA GLU A 267 2.45 -0.53 0.55
C GLU A 267 3.80 -1.07 0.05
N GLY A 268 4.78 -1.20 0.96
CA GLY A 268 6.07 -1.81 0.68
C GLY A 268 5.94 -3.27 0.22
N PHE A 269 5.15 -4.06 0.93
CA PHE A 269 4.89 -5.46 0.55
C PHE A 269 4.21 -5.62 -0.80
N ILE A 270 3.18 -4.82 -1.09
CA ILE A 270 2.48 -4.89 -2.37
C ILE A 270 3.41 -4.50 -3.52
N ARG A 271 4.29 -3.53 -3.30
CA ARG A 271 5.30 -3.15 -4.30
C ARG A 271 6.26 -4.30 -4.62
N ARG A 272 6.77 -4.99 -3.59
CA ARG A 272 7.63 -6.18 -3.78
C ARG A 272 6.90 -7.31 -4.50
N LEU A 273 5.62 -7.54 -4.17
CA LEU A 273 4.78 -8.50 -4.89
C LEU A 273 4.60 -8.13 -6.37
N ARG A 274 4.40 -6.84 -6.66
CA ARG A 274 4.30 -6.35 -8.04
C ARG A 274 5.61 -6.55 -8.80
N HIS A 275 6.75 -6.17 -8.19
CA HIS A 275 8.08 -6.41 -8.77
C HIS A 275 8.30 -7.88 -9.08
N LYS A 276 8.00 -8.78 -8.12
CA LYS A 276 8.08 -10.23 -8.32
C LYS A 276 7.18 -10.71 -9.46
N GLY A 277 5.93 -10.23 -9.50
CA GLY A 277 5.00 -10.55 -10.58
C GLY A 277 5.52 -10.12 -11.97
N CYS A 278 6.10 -8.92 -12.08
CA CYS A 278 6.71 -8.44 -13.33
C CYS A 278 7.91 -9.30 -13.74
N ILE A 279 8.79 -9.65 -12.80
CA ILE A 279 9.97 -10.48 -13.07
C ILE A 279 9.54 -11.88 -13.51
N ASP A 280 8.60 -12.49 -12.81
CA ASP A 280 8.10 -13.84 -13.13
C ASP A 280 7.39 -13.86 -14.49
N HIS A 281 6.65 -12.79 -14.83
CA HIS A 281 6.03 -12.63 -16.14
C HIS A 281 7.07 -12.51 -17.26
N VAL A 282 8.10 -11.67 -17.09
CA VAL A 282 9.19 -11.55 -18.07
C VAL A 282 9.94 -12.87 -18.24
N ARG A 283 10.23 -13.58 -17.14
CA ARG A 283 10.90 -14.88 -17.18
C ARG A 283 10.11 -15.92 -17.98
N ALA A 284 8.78 -15.87 -17.93
CA ALA A 284 7.92 -16.81 -18.65
C ALA A 284 7.84 -16.52 -20.17
N HIS A 285 8.03 -15.26 -20.58
CA HIS A 285 7.87 -14.81 -21.98
C HIS A 285 9.18 -14.64 -22.75
N LEU A 286 10.27 -14.31 -22.05
CA LEU A 286 11.60 -14.12 -22.62
C LEU A 286 12.54 -15.20 -22.09
N ASP A 287 13.55 -14.81 -21.31
CA ASP A 287 14.53 -15.70 -20.70
C ASP A 287 14.96 -15.21 -19.31
N ASP A 288 15.78 -16.01 -18.63
CA ASP A 288 16.32 -15.68 -17.32
C ASP A 288 17.25 -14.45 -17.36
N GLY A 289 17.93 -14.20 -18.49
CA GLY A 289 18.80 -13.04 -18.67
C GLY A 289 18.01 -11.73 -18.64
N ALA A 290 16.93 -11.65 -19.42
CA ALA A 290 16.01 -10.52 -19.45
C ALA A 290 15.32 -10.30 -18.08
N ALA A 291 14.94 -11.38 -17.39
CA ALA A 291 14.37 -11.30 -16.05
C ALA A 291 15.39 -10.74 -15.03
N ASN A 292 16.66 -11.12 -15.14
CA ASN A 292 17.74 -10.59 -14.28
C ASN A 292 18.00 -9.11 -14.54
N VAL A 293 18.00 -8.68 -15.81
CA VAL A 293 18.12 -7.24 -16.16
C VAL A 293 16.96 -6.44 -15.59
N LEU A 294 15.72 -6.92 -15.76
CA LEU A 294 14.55 -6.26 -15.19
C LEU A 294 14.64 -6.21 -13.65
N SER A 295 15.05 -7.29 -13.00
CA SER A 295 15.26 -7.34 -11.56
C SER A 295 16.27 -6.29 -11.09
N ALA A 296 17.38 -6.13 -11.81
CA ALA A 296 18.39 -5.11 -11.50
C ALA A 296 17.84 -3.69 -11.67
N MET A 297 17.08 -3.42 -12.74
CA MET A 297 16.42 -2.12 -12.93
C MET A 297 15.43 -1.80 -11.80
N LEU A 298 14.68 -2.80 -11.30
CA LEU A 298 13.74 -2.64 -10.20
C LEU A 298 14.46 -2.34 -8.88
N GLN A 299 15.60 -2.98 -8.62
CA GLN A 299 16.41 -2.66 -7.45
C GLN A 299 16.99 -1.25 -7.53
N ALA A 300 17.50 -0.84 -8.69
CA ALA A 300 18.04 0.51 -8.94
C ALA A 300 17.01 1.63 -8.67
N THR A 301 15.74 1.38 -9.02
CA THR A 301 14.66 2.36 -8.91
C THR A 301 13.86 2.26 -7.60
N SER A 302 14.13 1.25 -6.77
CA SER A 302 13.34 0.91 -5.59
C SER A 302 13.22 2.04 -4.56
N SER A 303 14.28 2.84 -4.39
CA SER A 303 14.35 3.98 -3.45
C SER A 303 13.59 5.21 -3.93
N ALA A 304 13.51 5.42 -5.25
CA ALA A 304 12.79 6.53 -5.86
C ALA A 304 11.28 6.25 -5.98
N GLU A 305 10.89 4.98 -5.95
CA GLU A 305 9.50 4.58 -5.99
C GLU A 305 8.81 4.81 -4.64
N LYS A 306 7.68 5.53 -4.64
CA LYS A 306 6.93 5.83 -3.40
C LYS A 306 5.54 5.22 -3.34
N LYS A 307 4.88 5.06 -4.49
CA LYS A 307 3.50 4.55 -4.62
C LYS A 307 3.49 3.27 -5.46
N VAL A 308 2.58 2.34 -5.16
CA VAL A 308 2.38 1.08 -5.89
C VAL A 308 1.73 1.31 -7.26
N LYS A 309 0.90 2.34 -7.40
CA LYS A 309 0.19 2.69 -8.66
C LYS A 309 1.00 3.64 -9.55
N THR A 310 2.32 3.54 -9.53
CA THR A 310 3.20 4.23 -10.48
C THR A 310 3.07 3.58 -11.86
N LYS A 311 2.89 4.40 -12.90
CA LYS A 311 2.82 3.93 -14.29
C LYS A 311 4.20 3.48 -14.77
N ASN A 312 5.17 4.39 -14.67
CA ASN A 312 6.54 4.16 -15.15
C ASN A 312 7.56 4.36 -14.02
N SER A 313 8.68 3.65 -14.11
CA SER A 313 9.84 3.89 -13.23
C SER A 313 10.57 5.18 -13.60
N VAL A 314 11.46 5.62 -12.70
CA VAL A 314 12.45 6.66 -13.03
C VAL A 314 13.37 6.13 -14.15
N PRO A 315 13.76 6.96 -15.13
CA PRO A 315 14.67 6.55 -16.19
C PRO A 315 16.06 6.24 -15.63
N LEU A 316 16.67 5.15 -16.13
CA LEU A 316 18.02 4.71 -15.79
C LEU A 316 18.92 4.77 -17.02
N SER A 317 20.21 5.07 -16.83
CA SER A 317 21.20 4.92 -17.89
C SER A 317 21.64 3.45 -18.02
N LEU A 318 22.15 3.08 -19.21
CA LEU A 318 22.71 1.74 -19.44
C LEU A 318 23.83 1.39 -18.43
N SER A 319 24.66 2.37 -18.07
CA SER A 319 25.75 2.17 -17.11
C SER A 319 25.22 1.81 -15.72
N SER A 320 24.21 2.52 -15.22
CA SER A 320 23.59 2.23 -13.92
C SER A 320 22.92 0.87 -13.90
N ILE A 321 22.27 0.47 -14.99
CA ILE A 321 21.68 -0.87 -15.10
C ILE A 321 22.77 -1.94 -15.05
N TYR A 322 23.84 -1.78 -15.82
CA TYR A 322 24.94 -2.74 -15.83
C TYR A 322 25.61 -2.88 -14.45
N GLU A 323 25.84 -1.77 -13.76
CA GLU A 323 26.39 -1.76 -12.40
C GLU A 323 25.52 -2.53 -11.39
N GLU A 324 24.19 -2.45 -11.50
CA GLU A 324 23.28 -3.23 -10.65
C GLU A 324 23.22 -4.71 -11.06
N VAL A 325 23.27 -5.01 -12.36
CA VAL A 325 23.27 -6.40 -12.87
C VAL A 325 24.46 -7.16 -12.31
N ILE A 326 25.67 -6.60 -12.35
CA ILE A 326 26.89 -7.29 -11.90
C ILE A 326 26.96 -7.52 -10.38
N LYS A 327 26.13 -6.84 -9.58
CA LYS A 327 26.03 -7.11 -8.14
C LYS A 327 25.36 -8.45 -7.87
N SER A 328 24.41 -8.85 -8.72
CA SER A 328 23.74 -10.13 -8.63
C SER A 328 24.66 -11.28 -9.07
N GLU A 329 24.57 -12.43 -8.40
CA GLU A 329 25.40 -13.60 -8.76
C GLU A 329 25.16 -14.07 -10.20
N ALA A 330 23.90 -14.04 -10.65
CA ALA A 330 23.52 -14.41 -12.00
C ALA A 330 24.01 -13.40 -13.06
N GLY A 331 24.09 -12.12 -12.71
CA GLY A 331 24.52 -11.04 -13.61
C GLY A 331 26.03 -10.86 -13.73
N ARG A 332 26.85 -11.44 -12.84
CA ARG A 332 28.33 -11.34 -12.89
C ARG A 332 28.93 -11.86 -14.20
N ASN A 333 28.29 -12.85 -14.82
CA ASN A 333 28.74 -13.44 -16.08
C ASN A 333 28.13 -12.76 -17.31
N MET A 334 27.22 -11.81 -17.14
CA MET A 334 26.58 -11.11 -18.26
C MET A 334 27.47 -10.00 -18.79
N THR A 335 27.70 -10.00 -20.11
CA THR A 335 28.41 -8.91 -20.79
C THR A 335 27.48 -7.72 -21.00
N LEU A 336 28.06 -6.53 -21.17
CA LEU A 336 27.30 -5.31 -21.47
C LEU A 336 26.47 -5.44 -22.75
N ASP A 337 26.98 -6.15 -23.76
CA ASP A 337 26.24 -6.42 -25.00
C ASP A 337 25.03 -7.33 -24.76
N HIS A 338 25.13 -8.29 -23.85
CA HIS A 338 24.00 -9.15 -23.49
C HIS A 338 22.92 -8.38 -22.72
N VAL A 339 23.32 -7.44 -21.84
CA VAL A 339 22.38 -6.52 -21.17
C VAL A 339 21.67 -5.63 -22.20
N ARG A 340 22.40 -5.08 -23.18
CA ARG A 340 21.79 -4.30 -24.27
C ARG A 340 20.82 -5.14 -25.09
N ALA A 341 21.18 -6.37 -25.45
CA ALA A 341 20.29 -7.28 -26.18
C ALA A 341 19.00 -7.58 -25.39
N SER A 342 19.11 -7.80 -24.09
CA SER A 342 17.97 -8.02 -23.19
C SER A 342 17.06 -6.79 -23.13
N LEU A 343 17.63 -5.58 -23.06
CA LEU A 343 16.86 -4.33 -23.07
C LEU A 343 16.12 -4.11 -24.39
N VAL A 344 16.68 -4.53 -25.53
CA VAL A 344 15.98 -4.50 -26.82
C VAL A 344 14.76 -5.42 -26.80
N GLN A 345 14.91 -6.67 -26.32
CA GLN A 345 13.80 -7.62 -26.21
C GLN A 345 12.68 -7.10 -25.30
N LEU A 346 13.05 -6.51 -24.16
CA LEU A 346 12.10 -5.87 -23.24
C LEU A 346 11.38 -4.68 -23.90
N GLY A 347 12.08 -3.93 -24.76
CA GLY A 347 11.50 -2.84 -25.53
C GLY A 347 10.53 -3.30 -26.62
N GLU A 348 10.79 -4.44 -27.28
CA GLU A 348 9.88 -5.01 -28.29
C GLU A 348 8.51 -5.37 -27.71
N LEU A 349 8.48 -5.84 -26.46
CA LEU A 349 7.24 -6.10 -25.71
C LEU A 349 6.66 -4.85 -25.04
N SER A 350 7.28 -3.69 -25.26
CA SER A 350 6.92 -2.42 -24.60
C SER A 350 6.98 -2.47 -23.07
N PHE A 351 7.76 -3.39 -22.48
CA PHE A 351 7.95 -3.47 -21.03
C PHE A 351 8.95 -2.41 -20.53
N VAL A 352 9.85 -1.99 -21.40
CA VAL A 352 10.82 -0.93 -21.14
C VAL A 352 10.73 0.11 -22.23
N ASP A 353 10.43 1.35 -21.85
CA ASP A 353 10.51 2.50 -22.74
C ASP A 353 11.97 2.96 -22.82
N ALA A 354 12.55 2.88 -24.03
CA ALA A 354 13.89 3.36 -24.32
C ALA A 354 13.81 4.74 -24.99
N SER A 355 14.27 5.79 -24.30
CA SER A 355 14.33 7.15 -24.85
C SER A 355 15.72 7.74 -24.68
N SER A 356 16.37 8.11 -25.79
CA SER A 356 17.66 8.83 -25.80
C SER A 356 18.72 8.26 -24.83
N ASP A 357 18.93 6.93 -24.85
CA ASP A 357 19.87 6.18 -23.98
C ASP A 357 19.49 6.12 -22.48
N SER A 358 18.23 6.39 -22.18
CA SER A 358 17.61 6.15 -20.88
C SER A 358 16.49 5.11 -20.99
N TYR A 359 16.35 4.27 -19.97
CA TYR A 359 15.42 3.15 -19.92
C TYR A 359 14.51 3.28 -18.72
N SER A 360 13.20 3.26 -18.92
CA SER A 360 12.20 3.23 -17.85
C SER A 360 11.28 2.02 -18.00
N ILE A 361 10.95 1.38 -16.89
CA ILE A 361 10.03 0.24 -16.85
C ILE A 361 8.61 0.77 -16.94
N ASP A 362 7.81 0.21 -17.83
CA ASP A 362 6.37 0.48 -17.93
C ASP A 362 5.60 -0.60 -17.14
N PHE A 363 5.26 -0.29 -15.90
CA PHE A 363 4.52 -1.22 -15.04
C PHE A 363 3.09 -1.42 -15.54
N GLU A 364 2.47 -0.38 -16.11
CA GLU A 364 1.10 -0.41 -16.58
C GLU A 364 0.94 -1.44 -17.70
N LYS A 365 1.82 -1.40 -18.71
CA LYS A 365 1.80 -2.37 -19.81
C LYS A 365 2.12 -3.79 -19.37
N ILE A 366 3.12 -4.00 -18.51
CA ILE A 366 3.45 -5.35 -18.00
C ILE A 366 2.26 -5.95 -17.27
N ILE A 367 1.62 -5.16 -16.39
CA ILE A 367 0.48 -5.62 -15.60
C ILE A 367 -0.74 -5.84 -16.49
N GLU A 368 -1.01 -4.97 -17.45
CA GLU A 368 -2.11 -5.11 -18.40
C GLU A 368 -1.99 -6.41 -19.21
N ILE A 369 -0.80 -6.69 -19.76
CA ILE A 369 -0.55 -7.92 -20.52
C ILE A 369 -0.76 -9.15 -19.61
N ALA A 370 -0.18 -9.14 -18.41
CA ALA A 370 -0.34 -10.23 -17.45
C ALA A 370 -1.81 -10.44 -17.04
N GLN A 371 -2.59 -9.36 -16.86
CA GLN A 371 -4.02 -9.44 -16.55
C GLN A 371 -4.83 -10.00 -17.71
N ASN A 372 -4.55 -9.57 -18.94
CA ASN A 372 -5.21 -10.08 -20.14
C ASN A 372 -4.98 -11.59 -20.30
N GLU A 373 -3.76 -12.07 -20.04
CA GLU A 373 -3.43 -13.49 -20.07
C GLU A 373 -4.15 -14.30 -18.97
N GLU A 374 -4.29 -13.75 -17.77
CA GLU A 374 -5.04 -14.41 -16.70
C GLU A 374 -6.54 -14.50 -17.05
N VAL A 375 -7.13 -13.44 -17.62
CA VAL A 375 -8.52 -13.47 -18.10
C VAL A 375 -8.68 -14.49 -19.22
N GLU A 376 -7.76 -14.53 -20.18
CA GLU A 376 -7.69 -15.54 -21.23
C GLU A 376 -7.66 -16.97 -20.67
N SER A 377 -6.85 -17.21 -19.63
CA SER A 377 -6.74 -18.49 -18.91
C SER A 377 -8.06 -18.87 -18.23
N VAL A 378 -8.75 -17.91 -17.59
CA VAL A 378 -10.07 -18.11 -16.99
C VAL A 378 -11.11 -18.46 -18.05
N VAL A 379 -11.14 -17.76 -19.18
CA VAL A 379 -12.06 -18.04 -20.30
C VAL A 379 -11.81 -19.45 -20.85
N SER A 380 -10.55 -19.83 -21.05
CA SER A 380 -10.17 -21.17 -21.52
C SER A 380 -10.65 -22.26 -20.57
N LYS A 381 -10.47 -22.08 -19.24
CA LYS A 381 -10.90 -23.05 -18.22
C LYS A 381 -12.43 -23.15 -18.09
N ARG A 382 -13.17 -22.05 -18.26
CA ARG A 382 -14.63 -22.03 -18.08
C ARG A 382 -15.42 -22.42 -19.33
N TYR A 383 -14.99 -21.96 -20.50
CA TYR A 383 -15.77 -22.09 -21.75
C TYR A 383 -15.06 -22.93 -22.82
N GLY A 384 -13.81 -23.34 -22.58
CA GLY A 384 -13.04 -24.19 -23.47
C GLY A 384 -12.21 -23.42 -24.51
N ARG A 385 -11.52 -24.18 -25.36
CA ARG A 385 -10.51 -23.66 -26.30
C ARG A 385 -11.10 -22.75 -27.38
N ASP A 386 -12.30 -23.05 -27.87
CA ASP A 386 -12.93 -22.26 -28.93
C ASP A 386 -13.32 -20.87 -28.43
N ALA A 387 -13.87 -20.79 -27.21
CA ALA A 387 -14.16 -19.53 -26.55
C ALA A 387 -12.88 -18.71 -26.27
N TYR A 388 -11.80 -19.38 -25.87
CA TYR A 388 -10.49 -18.75 -25.72
C TYR A 388 -9.98 -18.14 -27.03
N ARG A 389 -10.07 -18.85 -28.16
CA ARG A 389 -9.63 -18.35 -29.48
C ARG A 389 -10.44 -17.12 -29.89
N ILE A 390 -11.75 -17.15 -29.70
CA ILE A 390 -12.65 -16.01 -29.95
C ILE A 390 -12.29 -14.83 -29.06
N PHE A 391 -12.17 -15.04 -27.75
CA PHE A 391 -11.87 -13.99 -26.80
C PHE A 391 -10.51 -13.34 -27.08
N ARG A 392 -9.47 -14.13 -27.33
CA ARG A 392 -8.13 -13.64 -27.67
C ARG A 392 -8.10 -12.82 -28.96
N LEU A 393 -8.82 -13.27 -30.00
CA LEU A 393 -8.94 -12.50 -31.24
C LEU A 393 -9.58 -11.13 -30.98
N LEU A 394 -10.69 -11.12 -30.24
CA LEU A 394 -11.43 -9.89 -29.93
C LEU A 394 -10.58 -8.94 -29.09
N SER A 395 -9.95 -9.44 -28.02
CA SER A 395 -9.07 -8.68 -27.14
C SER A 395 -7.92 -8.03 -27.89
N LYS A 396 -7.27 -8.76 -28.82
CA LYS A 396 -6.17 -8.20 -29.63
C LYS A 396 -6.65 -7.22 -30.71
N SER A 397 -7.84 -7.45 -31.26
CA SER A 397 -8.37 -6.59 -32.32
C SER A 397 -8.86 -5.24 -31.79
N GLY A 398 -9.25 -5.17 -30.52
CA GLY A 398 -9.71 -3.92 -29.86
C GLY A 398 -10.94 -3.28 -30.52
N ARG A 399 -11.67 -4.01 -31.37
CA ARG A 399 -12.82 -3.49 -32.13
C ARG A 399 -13.89 -4.55 -32.30
N LEU A 400 -15.10 -4.09 -32.59
CA LEU A 400 -16.21 -4.98 -32.96
C LEU A 400 -15.90 -5.70 -34.27
N LEU A 401 -16.12 -7.00 -34.28
CA LEU A 401 -15.95 -7.86 -35.45
C LEU A 401 -17.26 -8.58 -35.74
N GLU A 402 -17.59 -8.69 -37.02
CA GLU A 402 -18.74 -9.49 -37.48
C GLU A 402 -18.55 -10.97 -37.12
N THR A 403 -19.63 -11.64 -36.75
CA THR A 403 -19.60 -13.05 -36.33
C THR A 403 -19.01 -13.99 -37.38
N ASP A 404 -19.26 -13.73 -38.67
CA ASP A 404 -18.67 -14.50 -39.77
C ASP A 404 -17.14 -14.35 -39.81
N LYS A 405 -16.63 -13.12 -39.70
CA LYS A 405 -15.18 -12.85 -39.67
C LYS A 405 -14.51 -13.50 -38.45
N ILE A 406 -15.20 -13.51 -37.30
CA ILE A 406 -14.72 -14.19 -36.09
C ILE A 406 -14.61 -15.68 -36.34
N SER A 407 -15.66 -16.32 -36.87
CA SER A 407 -15.68 -17.76 -37.16
C SER A 407 -14.59 -18.14 -38.15
N ASP A 408 -14.43 -17.38 -39.23
CA ASP A 408 -13.43 -17.64 -40.26
C ASP A 408 -11.99 -17.48 -39.72
N THR A 409 -11.73 -16.46 -38.89
CA THR A 409 -10.38 -16.20 -38.32
C THR A 409 -10.03 -17.18 -37.20
N THR A 410 -11.00 -17.56 -36.38
CA THR A 410 -10.81 -18.48 -35.24
C THR A 410 -11.00 -19.94 -35.61
N PHE A 411 -11.40 -20.25 -36.84
CA PHE A 411 -11.72 -21.61 -37.29
C PHE A 411 -12.73 -22.33 -36.36
N VAL A 412 -13.64 -21.57 -35.74
CA VAL A 412 -14.75 -22.09 -34.95
C VAL A 412 -15.95 -22.28 -35.89
N GLU A 413 -16.72 -23.35 -35.74
CA GLU A 413 -17.88 -23.59 -36.59
C GLU A 413 -18.89 -22.42 -36.54
N LYS A 414 -19.40 -22.01 -37.71
CA LYS A 414 -20.37 -20.90 -37.84
C LYS A 414 -21.64 -21.10 -37.01
N LYS A 415 -22.00 -22.35 -36.71
CA LYS A 415 -23.16 -22.70 -35.87
C LYS A 415 -22.90 -22.51 -34.37
N ASP A 416 -21.65 -22.57 -33.94
CA ASP A 416 -21.26 -22.55 -32.53
C ASP A 416 -20.67 -21.21 -32.10
N ALA A 417 -20.05 -20.46 -33.01
CA ALA A 417 -19.56 -19.11 -32.73
C ALA A 417 -20.61 -18.18 -32.10
N PRO A 418 -21.87 -18.10 -32.60
CA PRO A 418 -22.92 -17.27 -31.96
C PRO A 418 -23.27 -17.75 -30.54
N LYS A 419 -23.29 -19.07 -30.30
CA LYS A 419 -23.61 -19.64 -28.98
C LYS A 419 -22.53 -19.30 -27.96
N ILE A 420 -21.26 -19.35 -28.38
CA ILE A 420 -20.11 -19.01 -27.55
C ILE A 420 -20.09 -17.51 -27.24
N LEU A 421 -20.27 -16.67 -28.26
CA LEU A 421 -20.34 -15.21 -28.10
C LEU A 421 -21.45 -14.80 -27.13
N TYR A 422 -22.64 -15.39 -27.26
CA TYR A 422 -23.74 -15.14 -26.35
C TYR A 422 -23.42 -15.51 -24.90
N LYS A 423 -22.76 -16.65 -24.66
CA LYS A 423 -22.33 -17.05 -23.30
C LYS A 423 -21.33 -16.05 -22.71
N LEU A 424 -20.31 -15.67 -23.49
CA LEU A 424 -19.29 -14.72 -23.05
C LEU A 424 -19.89 -13.34 -22.75
N TRP A 425 -20.82 -12.86 -23.58
CA TRP A 425 -21.56 -11.62 -23.34
C TRP A 425 -22.43 -11.69 -22.09
N LYS A 426 -23.21 -12.76 -21.93
CA LYS A 426 -24.11 -12.95 -20.78
C LYS A 426 -23.34 -12.88 -19.45
N ASP A 427 -22.13 -13.42 -19.43
CA ASP A 427 -21.28 -13.46 -18.24
C ASP A 427 -20.33 -12.23 -18.15
N GLY A 428 -20.54 -11.21 -19.00
CA GLY A 428 -19.87 -9.91 -18.91
C GLY A 428 -18.45 -9.85 -19.47
N TYR A 429 -18.01 -10.85 -20.23
CA TYR A 429 -16.68 -10.87 -20.86
C TYR A 429 -16.62 -10.06 -22.16
N LEU A 430 -17.77 -9.85 -22.81
CA LEU A 430 -17.87 -9.13 -24.08
C LEU A 430 -18.96 -8.08 -24.02
N LEU A 431 -18.77 -7.01 -24.79
CA LEU A 431 -19.83 -6.08 -25.17
C LEU A 431 -20.32 -6.47 -26.57
N MET A 432 -21.63 -6.55 -26.75
CA MET A 432 -22.27 -6.77 -28.05
C MET A 432 -23.10 -5.54 -28.39
N GLU A 433 -22.98 -5.05 -29.63
CA GLU A 433 -23.81 -3.98 -30.21
C GLU A 433 -24.72 -4.55 -31.31
#